data_AF-A0A8H5EVA3-F1
#
_entry.id   AF-A0A8H5EVA3-F1
#
_cell.length_a   1.000
_cell.length_b   1.000
_cell.length_c   1.000
_cell.angle_alpha   90.00
_cell.angle_beta   90.00
_cell.angle_gamma   90.00
#
_symmetry.space_group_name_H-M   'P 1'
#
loop_
_entity.id
_entity.type
_entity.pdbx_description
1 polymer ?
#
loop_
_entity_poly.entity_id
_entity_poly.type
_entity_poly.pdbx_seq_one_letter_code
_entity_poly.pdbx_strand_id
1 'polypeptide(L)'
;MPNKRGLALALVFLSIGALAAPLSTEPQRLPRQRVHKIDPVAVYETIVTCTLLVKPVWNPNKLPLDIELNGVIGRTIAFGSHSGMLNSGSITSVVGPNSRGEYTVKEIVSALDSTAEETAGVMTNWAGKARLPGAFAGTDWDVLSVFC
;
A
#
# COMPACT_ATOMS: atom_id res chain seq x y z
N MET A 1 7.18 -50.32 -42.89
CA MET A 1 7.96 -50.85 -41.75
C MET A 1 9.44 -50.81 -42.12
N PRO A 2 10.36 -50.55 -41.16
CA PRO A 2 11.03 -49.27 -40.95
C PRO A 2 12.30 -49.03 -41.80
N ASN A 3 12.62 -47.74 -41.96
CA ASN A 3 13.76 -47.20 -42.68
C ASN A 3 15.09 -47.47 -41.95
N LYS A 4 16.06 -47.96 -42.71
CA LYS A 4 17.50 -47.90 -42.39
C LYS A 4 18.01 -46.49 -42.67
N ARG A 5 18.62 -45.80 -41.70
CA ARG A 5 19.78 -44.92 -41.89
C ARG A 5 20.55 -44.81 -40.57
N GLY A 6 21.65 -45.55 -40.48
CA GLY A 6 22.78 -45.14 -39.64
C GLY A 6 23.49 -44.00 -40.35
N LEU A 7 23.84 -42.95 -39.61
CA LEU A 7 24.77 -41.93 -40.07
C LEU A 7 25.87 -41.80 -39.04
N ALA A 8 27.08 -42.03 -39.52
CA ALA A 8 28.31 -42.05 -38.76
C ALA A 8 28.82 -40.64 -38.45
N LEU A 9 29.41 -40.54 -37.26
CA LEU A 9 30.61 -39.78 -36.88
C LEU A 9 31.21 -38.81 -37.91
N ALA A 10 31.32 -37.54 -37.51
CA ALA A 10 32.43 -36.68 -37.89
C ALA A 10 32.81 -35.82 -36.68
N LEU A 11 33.91 -36.21 -36.02
CA LEU A 11 34.66 -35.36 -35.11
C LEU A 11 35.35 -34.25 -35.93
N VAL A 12 35.13 -33.00 -35.57
CA VAL A 12 36.04 -31.91 -35.91
C VAL A 12 36.44 -31.23 -34.61
N PHE A 13 37.73 -31.36 -34.30
CA PHE A 13 38.39 -30.69 -33.19
C PHE A 13 38.39 -29.18 -33.45
N LEU A 14 37.80 -28.40 -32.54
CA LEU A 14 38.12 -26.99 -32.39
C LEU A 14 38.91 -26.80 -31.09
N SER A 15 40.20 -26.56 -31.26
CA SER A 15 41.12 -25.99 -30.29
C SER A 15 40.64 -24.61 -29.85
N ILE A 16 40.11 -24.50 -28.64
CA ILE A 16 39.86 -23.20 -28.00
C ILE A 16 41.16 -22.78 -27.32
N GLY A 17 41.86 -21.84 -27.95
CA GLY A 17 42.97 -21.12 -27.35
C GLY A 17 42.50 -20.40 -26.09
N ALA A 18 43.28 -20.52 -25.03
CA ALA A 18 43.11 -19.77 -23.79
C ALA A 18 43.30 -18.27 -24.06
N LEU A 19 42.20 -17.51 -24.08
CA LEU A 19 42.24 -16.08 -23.84
C LEU A 19 42.06 -15.84 -22.35
N ALA A 20 43.16 -15.60 -21.65
CA ALA A 20 43.14 -15.02 -20.32
C ALA A 20 42.61 -13.58 -20.42
N ALA A 21 41.34 -13.36 -20.07
CA ALA A 21 40.86 -12.02 -19.80
C ALA A 21 41.41 -11.58 -18.43
N PRO A 22 42.01 -10.38 -18.28
CA PRO A 22 42.38 -9.89 -16.98
C PRO A 22 41.09 -9.59 -16.19
N LEU A 23 40.95 -10.18 -15.00
CA LEU A 23 40.01 -9.70 -13.99
C LEU A 23 40.41 -8.28 -13.61
N SER A 24 39.80 -7.28 -14.26
CA SER A 24 39.82 -5.91 -13.76
C SER A 24 39.00 -5.88 -12.47
N THR A 25 39.70 -5.92 -11.35
CA THR A 25 39.14 -5.67 -10.02
C THR A 25 39.05 -4.16 -9.82
N GLU A 26 38.16 -3.52 -10.57
CA GLU A 26 37.78 -2.16 -10.25
C GLU A 26 36.74 -2.21 -9.12
N PRO A 27 37.05 -1.70 -7.91
CA PRO A 27 36.06 -1.66 -6.85
C PRO A 27 34.92 -0.76 -7.32
N GLN A 28 33.73 -1.35 -7.51
CA GLN A 28 32.53 -0.58 -7.80
C GLN A 28 32.30 0.39 -6.63
N ARG A 29 32.63 1.66 -6.87
CA ARG A 29 32.33 2.75 -5.97
C ARG A 29 30.82 2.91 -5.99
N LEU A 30 30.14 2.32 -5.02
CA LEU A 30 28.69 2.49 -4.82
C LEU A 30 28.37 3.99 -4.93
N PRO A 31 27.38 4.39 -5.75
CA PRO A 31 26.99 5.78 -5.80
C PRO A 31 26.64 6.22 -4.38
N ARG A 32 27.26 7.31 -3.90
CA ARG A 32 26.91 7.90 -2.61
C ARG A 32 25.40 8.12 -2.61
N GLN A 33 24.69 7.29 -1.86
CA GLN A 33 23.29 7.50 -1.57
C GLN A 33 23.22 8.86 -0.90
N ARG A 34 22.71 9.86 -1.61
CA ARG A 34 22.39 11.15 -1.01
C ARG A 34 21.33 10.85 0.04
N VAL A 35 21.77 10.72 1.29
CA VAL A 35 20.87 10.77 2.44
C VAL A 35 20.25 12.15 2.35
N HIS A 36 19.06 12.23 1.77
CA HIS A 36 18.23 13.42 1.93
C HIS A 36 18.03 13.54 3.43
N LYS A 37 18.60 14.60 3.99
CA LYS A 37 18.38 14.98 5.37
C LYS A 37 16.88 15.23 5.46
N ILE A 38 16.13 14.26 6.01
CA ILE A 38 14.71 14.44 6.26
C ILE A 38 14.65 15.49 7.35
N ASP A 39 14.25 16.71 7.01
CA ASP A 39 14.02 17.75 8.01
C ASP A 39 12.87 17.28 8.91
N PRO A 40 13.09 17.05 10.22
CA PRO A 40 12.07 16.51 11.11
C PRO A 40 10.82 17.40 11.21
N VAL A 41 10.95 18.67 10.82
CA VAL A 41 9.89 19.68 10.85
C VAL A 41 8.83 19.43 9.76
N ALA A 42 9.22 18.90 8.60
CA ALA A 42 8.27 18.62 7.50
C ALA A 42 7.36 17.40 7.76
N VAL A 43 7.68 16.57 8.76
CA VAL A 43 6.96 15.32 9.05
C VAL A 43 5.67 15.58 9.84
N TYR A 44 5.53 16.72 10.52
CA TYR A 44 4.35 17.04 11.33
C TYR A 44 3.28 17.85 10.60
N GLU A 45 3.57 18.39 9.41
CA GLU A 45 2.62 19.20 8.62
C GLU A 45 1.67 18.34 7.74
N THR A 46 1.84 17.02 7.75
CA THR A 46 1.10 16.09 6.88
C THR A 46 0.12 15.20 7.65
N ILE A 47 0.17 15.20 8.98
CA ILE A 47 -0.66 14.33 9.82
C ILE A 47 -1.99 15.01 10.14
N VAL A 48 -3.08 14.32 9.84
CA VAL A 48 -4.44 14.71 10.23
C VAL A 48 -5.05 13.63 11.12
N THR A 49 -5.86 14.05 12.09
CA THR A 49 -6.71 13.15 12.87
C THR A 49 -8.15 13.31 12.41
N CYS A 50 -8.78 12.22 11.98
CA CYS A 50 -10.15 12.21 11.52
C CYS A 50 -11.00 11.26 12.38
N THR A 51 -12.26 11.64 12.58
CA THR A 51 -13.30 10.82 13.19
C THR A 51 -14.34 10.50 12.14
N LEU A 52 -14.58 9.21 11.89
CA LEU A 52 -15.57 8.72 10.94
C LEU A 52 -16.73 8.09 11.70
N LEU A 53 -17.95 8.36 11.25
CA LEU A 53 -19.12 7.55 11.59
C LEU A 53 -19.39 6.62 10.41
N VAL A 54 -19.23 5.31 10.63
CA VAL A 54 -19.39 4.30 9.59
C VAL A 54 -20.44 3.28 9.98
N LYS A 55 -21.07 2.67 8.98
CA LYS A 55 -22.03 1.59 9.17
C LYS A 55 -21.71 0.43 8.23
N PRO A 56 -21.55 -0.79 8.75
CA PRO A 56 -21.32 -1.94 7.88
C PRO A 56 -22.63 -2.29 7.14
N VAL A 57 -22.51 -2.71 5.89
CA VAL A 57 -23.66 -3.16 5.06
C VAL A 57 -24.24 -4.49 5.57
N TRP A 58 -23.46 -5.22 6.36
CA TRP A 58 -23.73 -6.53 6.91
C TRP A 58 -23.29 -6.55 8.38
N ASN A 59 -23.49 -7.65 9.11
CA ASN A 59 -23.15 -7.72 10.53
C ASN A 59 -21.71 -8.23 10.78
N PRO A 60 -20.77 -7.39 11.27
CA PRO A 60 -19.37 -7.74 11.39
C PRO A 60 -18.99 -8.48 12.68
N ASN A 61 -19.95 -9.09 13.39
CA ASN A 61 -19.81 -9.72 14.73
C ASN A 61 -18.64 -10.70 14.94
N LYS A 62 -17.87 -11.07 13.91
CA LYS A 62 -16.71 -11.97 14.01
C LYS A 62 -15.42 -11.38 13.46
N LEU A 63 -15.39 -10.12 13.05
CA LEU A 63 -14.20 -9.49 12.51
C LEU A 63 -13.39 -8.75 13.58
N PRO A 64 -12.05 -8.77 13.49
CA PRO A 64 -11.21 -7.78 14.15
C PRO A 64 -11.44 -6.42 13.49
N LEU A 65 -12.37 -5.64 14.04
CA LEU A 65 -12.86 -4.38 13.44
C LEU A 65 -11.76 -3.34 13.24
N ASP A 66 -10.81 -3.26 14.16
CA ASP A 66 -9.65 -2.40 14.08
C ASP A 66 -8.75 -2.74 12.89
N ILE A 67 -8.46 -4.02 12.69
CA ILE A 67 -7.65 -4.49 11.55
C ILE A 67 -8.40 -4.26 10.23
N GLU A 68 -9.68 -4.62 10.20
CA GLU A 68 -10.55 -4.44 9.03
C GLU A 68 -10.61 -2.98 8.62
N LEU A 69 -11.04 -2.11 9.53
CA LEU A 69 -11.24 -0.69 9.23
C LEU A 69 -9.93 0.02 8.88
N ASN A 70 -8.80 -0.38 9.48
CA ASN A 70 -7.49 0.18 9.15
C ASN A 70 -7.10 -0.17 7.71
N GLY A 71 -7.30 -1.43 7.29
CA GLY A 71 -7.07 -1.85 5.92
C GLY A 71 -8.02 -1.18 4.91
N VAL A 72 -9.28 -1.00 5.27
CA VAL A 72 -10.29 -0.35 4.43
C VAL A 72 -9.99 1.13 4.22
N ILE A 73 -9.83 1.87 5.31
CA ILE A 73 -9.57 3.31 5.27
C ILE A 73 -8.22 3.57 4.62
N GLY A 74 -7.17 2.85 5.03
CA GLY A 74 -5.84 3.04 4.47
C GLY A 74 -5.78 2.82 2.96
N ARG A 75 -6.38 1.73 2.44
CA ARG A 75 -6.47 1.50 0.99
C ARG A 75 -7.24 2.59 0.26
N THR A 76 -8.33 3.09 0.87
CA THR A 76 -9.15 4.12 0.22
C THR A 76 -8.42 5.46 0.16
N ILE A 77 -7.70 5.84 1.22
CA ILE A 77 -6.87 7.07 1.22
C ILE A 77 -5.77 6.96 0.17
N ALA A 78 -5.12 5.79 0.07
CA ALA A 78 -4.13 5.55 -0.97
C ALA A 78 -4.71 5.91 -2.36
N PHE A 79 -5.89 5.40 -2.73
CA PHE A 79 -6.52 5.74 -4.02
C PHE A 79 -6.96 7.21 -4.18
N GLY A 80 -7.26 7.90 -3.09
CA GLY A 80 -7.70 9.30 -3.13
C GLY A 80 -6.56 10.32 -3.06
N SER A 81 -5.38 9.91 -2.60
CA SER A 81 -4.19 10.77 -2.45
C SER A 81 -3.49 11.03 -3.79
N HIS A 82 -2.76 12.14 -3.88
CA HIS A 82 -2.06 12.54 -5.11
C HIS A 82 -1.03 11.51 -5.56
N SER A 83 -0.28 10.93 -4.62
CA SER A 83 0.79 9.96 -4.87
C SER A 83 0.31 8.52 -4.96
N GLY A 84 -0.93 8.23 -4.56
CA GLY A 84 -1.38 6.85 -4.42
C GLY A 84 -0.86 6.16 -3.14
N MET A 85 -0.10 6.87 -2.30
CA MET A 85 0.70 6.27 -1.22
C MET A 85 0.41 6.92 0.14
N LEU A 86 0.21 6.06 1.14
CA LEU A 86 0.21 6.50 2.53
C LEU A 86 1.62 6.73 3.05
N ASN A 87 1.79 7.80 3.82
CA ASN A 87 2.98 7.99 4.63
C ASN A 87 2.81 7.35 6.02
N SER A 88 1.62 7.46 6.62
CA SER A 88 1.26 6.80 7.88
C SER A 88 -0.26 6.67 8.01
N GLY A 89 -0.75 5.62 8.66
CA GLY A 89 -2.18 5.41 8.93
C GLY A 89 -2.35 4.51 10.16
N SER A 90 -3.17 4.93 11.12
CA SER A 90 -3.43 4.16 12.33
C SER A 90 -4.78 4.49 12.94
N ILE A 91 -5.65 3.48 13.03
CA ILE A 91 -6.84 3.56 13.87
C ILE A 91 -6.40 3.60 15.34
N THR A 92 -6.84 4.65 16.01
CA THR A 92 -6.57 4.88 17.44
C THR A 92 -7.72 4.43 18.32
N SER A 93 -8.94 4.32 17.77
CA SER A 93 -10.12 3.89 18.52
C SER A 93 -11.24 3.44 17.58
N VAL A 94 -11.95 2.39 17.98
CA VAL A 94 -13.23 1.98 17.39
C VAL A 94 -14.24 1.84 18.53
N VAL A 95 -15.36 2.55 18.45
CA VAL A 95 -16.44 2.51 19.45
C VAL A 95 -17.74 2.15 18.77
N GLY A 96 -18.47 1.18 19.31
CA GLY A 96 -19.77 0.75 18.81
C GLY A 96 -19.97 -0.77 18.83
N PRO A 97 -21.01 -1.29 18.15
CA PRO A 97 -22.03 -0.51 17.45
C PRO A 97 -22.95 0.24 18.43
N ASN A 98 -23.49 1.39 18.01
CA ASN A 98 -24.63 2.03 18.70
C ASN A 98 -25.95 1.31 18.35
N SER A 99 -27.08 1.81 18.86
CA SER A 99 -28.43 1.23 18.60
C SER A 99 -28.86 1.25 17.13
N ARG A 100 -28.18 2.00 16.27
CA ARG A 100 -28.41 2.08 14.82
C ARG A 100 -27.45 1.21 14.01
N GLY A 101 -26.54 0.48 14.68
CA GLY A 101 -25.51 -0.33 14.04
C GLY A 101 -24.31 0.47 13.54
N GLU A 102 -24.10 1.69 14.04
CA GLU A 102 -23.04 2.59 13.58
C GLU A 102 -21.84 2.53 14.51
N TYR A 103 -20.65 2.68 13.95
CA TYR A 103 -19.37 2.69 14.64
C TYR A 103 -18.71 4.05 14.49
N THR A 104 -18.15 4.57 15.57
CA THR A 104 -17.28 5.75 15.56
C THR A 104 -15.83 5.28 15.51
N VAL A 105 -15.09 5.72 14.49
CA VAL A 105 -13.72 5.33 14.23
C VAL A 105 -12.85 6.58 14.30
N LYS A 106 -11.81 6.56 15.12
CA LYS A 106 -10.83 7.64 15.18
C LYS A 106 -9.52 7.17 14.56
N GLU A 107 -9.04 7.89 13.56
CA GLU A 107 -7.86 7.53 12.79
C GLU A 107 -6.90 8.71 12.68
N ILE A 108 -5.61 8.41 12.73
CA ILE A 108 -4.53 9.34 12.42
C ILE A 108 -3.95 8.91 11.08
N VAL A 109 -3.83 9.84 10.14
CA VAL A 109 -3.36 9.53 8.79
C VAL A 109 -2.55 10.65 8.18
N SER A 110 -1.63 10.29 7.29
CA SER A 110 -0.92 11.17 6.37
C SER A 110 -0.68 10.45 5.04
N ALA A 111 -0.80 11.17 3.93
CA ALA A 111 -0.44 10.67 2.61
C ALA A 111 0.90 11.27 2.16
N LEU A 112 1.66 10.52 1.36
CA LEU A 112 2.91 11.00 0.79
C LEU A 112 2.62 12.11 -0.23
N ASP A 113 3.44 13.14 -0.25
CA ASP A 113 3.30 14.30 -1.15
C ASP A 113 1.92 14.99 -1.06
N SER A 114 1.30 14.97 0.13
CA SER A 114 0.05 15.67 0.42
C SER A 114 0.16 16.43 1.74
N THR A 115 -0.44 17.62 1.82
CA THR A 115 -0.58 18.35 3.08
C THR A 115 -1.63 17.70 3.98
N ALA A 116 -1.66 18.09 5.26
CA ALA A 116 -2.74 17.67 6.16
C ALA A 116 -4.12 18.10 5.64
N GLU A 117 -4.24 19.28 5.04
CA GLU A 117 -5.49 19.83 4.50
C GLU A 117 -5.97 19.06 3.26
N GLU A 118 -5.06 18.69 2.37
CA GLU A 118 -5.38 17.84 1.20
C GLU A 118 -5.83 16.46 1.66
N THR A 119 -5.11 15.85 2.61
CA THR A 119 -5.47 14.55 3.19
C THR A 119 -6.83 14.61 3.88
N ALA A 120 -7.09 15.66 4.68
CA ALA A 120 -8.39 15.93 5.29
C ALA A 120 -9.49 16.10 4.23
N GLY A 121 -9.20 16.82 3.15
CA GLY A 121 -10.09 17.03 2.01
C GLY A 121 -10.52 15.72 1.35
N VAL A 122 -9.59 14.79 1.14
CA VAL A 122 -9.88 13.44 0.63
C VAL A 122 -10.86 12.71 1.55
N MET A 123 -10.57 12.66 2.85
CA MET A 123 -11.41 11.94 3.82
C MET A 123 -12.79 12.58 3.99
N THR A 124 -12.85 13.90 4.14
CA THR A 124 -14.11 14.63 4.32
C THR A 124 -15.03 14.54 3.11
N ASN A 125 -14.48 14.40 1.89
CA ASN A 125 -15.29 14.19 0.69
C ASN A 125 -16.03 12.85 0.66
N TRP A 126 -15.68 11.90 1.54
CA TRP A 126 -16.39 10.62 1.65
C TRP A 126 -17.71 10.71 2.40
N ALA A 127 -17.89 11.72 3.25
CA ALA A 127 -19.05 11.88 4.12
C ALA A 127 -20.36 11.81 3.32
N GLY A 128 -21.21 10.81 3.64
CA GLY A 128 -22.53 10.61 3.04
C GLY A 128 -22.51 10.14 1.58
N LYS A 129 -21.33 9.89 0.99
CA LYS A 129 -21.17 9.55 -0.43
C LYS A 129 -20.46 8.22 -0.65
N ALA A 130 -19.48 7.90 0.17
CA ALA A 130 -18.60 6.77 -0.06
C ALA A 130 -19.15 5.48 0.56
N ARG A 131 -19.02 4.40 -0.20
CA ARG A 131 -19.03 3.03 0.28
C ARG A 131 -17.63 2.46 0.15
N LEU A 132 -16.99 2.19 1.27
CA LEU A 132 -15.63 1.66 1.30
C LEU A 132 -15.68 0.14 1.17
N PRO A 133 -14.99 -0.45 0.18
CA PRO A 133 -14.94 -1.89 0.04
C PRO A 133 -14.17 -2.51 1.19
N GLY A 134 -14.77 -3.52 1.82
CA GLY A 134 -14.19 -4.23 2.95
C GLY A 134 -12.84 -4.90 2.64
N ALA A 135 -12.00 -5.17 3.64
CA ALA A 135 -10.79 -5.96 3.43
C ALA A 135 -11.12 -7.46 3.29
N PHE A 136 -12.22 -7.90 3.91
CA PHE A 136 -12.81 -9.21 3.68
C PHE A 136 -13.96 -9.15 2.65
N ALA A 137 -14.21 -10.25 1.95
CA ALA A 137 -15.27 -10.31 0.95
C ALA A 137 -16.65 -10.09 1.58
N GLY A 138 -17.45 -9.21 0.97
CA GLY A 138 -18.78 -8.86 1.43
C GLY A 138 -18.80 -7.93 2.64
N THR A 139 -17.67 -7.25 2.92
CA THR A 139 -17.49 -6.48 4.16
C THR A 139 -17.56 -4.97 4.04
N ASP A 140 -18.37 -4.48 3.12
CA ASP A 140 -18.42 -3.05 2.78
C ASP A 140 -18.96 -2.16 3.91
N TRP A 141 -18.50 -0.90 3.91
CA TRP A 141 -18.79 0.10 4.93
C TRP A 141 -19.33 1.40 4.31
N ASP A 142 -20.49 1.84 4.75
CA ASP A 142 -21.03 3.16 4.42
C ASP A 142 -20.41 4.23 5.31
N VAL A 143 -19.90 5.30 4.68
CA VAL A 143 -19.39 6.47 5.40
C VAL A 143 -20.53 7.46 5.60
N LEU A 144 -21.00 7.61 6.84
CA LEU A 144 -22.12 8.49 7.17
C LEU A 144 -21.66 9.93 7.38
N SER A 145 -20.57 10.12 8.12
CA SER A 145 -19.94 11.42 8.31
C SER A 145 -18.45 11.28 8.59
N VAL A 146 -17.71 12.36 8.34
CA VAL A 146 -16.28 12.48 8.62
C VAL A 146 -16.02 13.85 9.20
N PHE A 147 -15.24 13.91 10.27
CA PHE A 147 -14.75 15.14 10.88
C PHE A 147 -13.24 15.04 11.07
N CYS A 148 -12.52 15.87 10.32
CA CYS A 148 -11.11 16.19 10.49
C CYS A 148 -11.07 17.68 10.86
#